data_AF-A0A949NK72-F1
#
_entry.id   AF-A0A949NK72-F1
#
_cell.length_a   1.000
_cell.length_b   1.000
_cell.length_c   1.000
_cell.angle_alpha   90.00
_cell.angle_beta   90.00
_cell.angle_gamma   90.00
#
_symmetry.space_group_name_H-M   'P 1'
#
loop_
_entity.id
_entity.type
_entity.pdbx_description
1 polymer ?
#
loop_
_entity_poly.entity_id
_entity_poly.type
_entity_poly.pdbx_seq_one_letter_code
_entity_poly.pdbx_strand_id
1 'polypeptide(L)'
;MRGVRPQLRAIEGGLSKVPAPPAGLNAAAREEWARTCSELIDRSALVKSDLPTVEMYATCRAMVIKLRPDADKAEPFLLNEKTGAIKQHPAHVTLTKYLSLCLRYESELGLTPAARNRKGFQTGGKADEGAPPWLDL
;
A
#
# COMPACT_ATOMS: atom_id res chain seq x y z
N MET A 1 36.87 -5.14 -1.59
CA MET A 1 35.66 -5.30 -2.42
C MET A 1 35.13 -3.92 -2.80
N ARG A 2 35.16 -3.54 -4.10
CA ARG A 2 34.49 -2.32 -4.57
C ARG A 2 33.03 -2.66 -4.85
N GLY A 3 32.10 -2.11 -4.07
CA GLY A 3 30.66 -2.27 -4.30
C GLY A 3 30.27 -1.69 -5.66
N VAL A 4 29.50 -2.45 -6.44
CA VAL A 4 28.90 -1.98 -7.69
C VAL A 4 27.94 -0.86 -7.34
N ARG A 5 28.11 0.33 -7.95
CA ARG A 5 27.17 1.44 -7.75
C ARG A 5 25.80 1.03 -8.31
N PRO A 6 24.70 1.24 -7.57
CA PRO A 6 23.37 0.99 -8.09
C PRO A 6 23.13 1.83 -9.35
N GLN A 7 22.75 1.18 -10.46
CA GLN A 7 22.28 1.91 -11.64
C GLN A 7 20.84 2.34 -11.36
N LEU A 8 20.64 3.61 -11.01
CA LEU A 8 19.33 4.25 -10.95
C LEU A 8 18.73 4.26 -12.36
N ARG A 9 17.78 3.36 -12.62
CA ARG A 9 16.97 3.39 -13.85
C ARG A 9 15.86 4.41 -13.67
N ALA A 10 15.81 5.40 -14.56
CA ALA A 10 14.66 6.30 -14.63
C ALA A 10 13.40 5.51 -15.00
N ILE A 11 12.27 5.80 -14.34
CA ILE A 11 10.99 5.20 -14.70
C ILE A 11 10.47 5.90 -15.95
N GLU A 12 10.29 5.15 -17.03
CA GLU A 12 9.70 5.67 -18.27
C GLU A 12 8.27 6.14 -18.00
N GLY A 13 7.96 7.38 -18.40
CA GLY A 13 6.63 7.98 -18.17
C GLY A 13 6.37 8.49 -16.75
N GLY A 14 7.41 8.67 -15.94
CA GLY A 14 7.33 9.26 -14.60
C GLY A 14 6.66 10.63 -14.59
N LEU A 15 5.70 10.82 -13.69
CA LEU A 15 5.04 12.09 -13.45
C LEU A 15 5.98 13.03 -12.69
N SER A 16 6.02 14.30 -13.09
CA SER A 16 6.84 15.35 -12.45
C SER A 16 6.02 16.39 -11.68
N LYS A 17 4.69 16.32 -11.78
CA LYS A 17 3.75 17.20 -11.09
C LYS A 17 2.55 16.40 -10.60
N VAL A 18 2.02 16.80 -9.44
CA VAL A 18 0.82 16.19 -8.87
C VAL A 18 -0.36 16.45 -9.83
N PRO A 19 -1.00 15.39 -10.37
CA PRO A 19 -2.17 15.55 -11.21
C PRO A 19 -3.39 16.00 -10.40
N ALA A 20 -4.34 16.64 -11.07
CA ALA A 20 -5.61 17.03 -10.44
C ALA A 20 -6.34 15.80 -9.89
N PRO A 21 -6.88 15.86 -8.66
CA PRO A 21 -7.61 14.74 -8.08
C PRO A 21 -8.90 14.48 -8.85
N PRO A 22 -9.35 13.21 -8.97
CA PRO A 22 -10.63 12.85 -9.56
C PRO A 22 -11.80 13.64 -8.95
N ALA A 23 -12.79 13.98 -9.77
CA ALA A 23 -13.90 14.85 -9.37
C ALA A 23 -14.77 14.25 -8.24
N GLY A 24 -14.82 12.92 -8.12
CA GLY A 24 -15.62 12.23 -7.10
C GLY A 24 -15.00 12.18 -5.70
N LEU A 25 -13.73 12.56 -5.53
CA LEU A 25 -13.07 12.47 -4.22
C LEU A 25 -13.65 13.48 -3.21
N ASN A 26 -13.87 13.02 -1.98
CA ASN A 26 -14.22 13.93 -0.87
C ASN A 26 -12.97 14.71 -0.40
N ALA A 27 -13.15 15.70 0.47
CA ALA A 27 -12.06 16.57 0.93
C ALA A 27 -10.87 15.79 1.51
N ALA A 28 -11.13 14.84 2.42
CA ALA A 28 -10.08 14.03 3.04
C ALA A 28 -9.33 13.16 2.01
N ALA A 29 -10.03 12.60 1.02
CA ALA A 29 -9.41 11.82 -0.05
C ALA A 29 -8.60 12.70 -1.00
N ARG A 30 -8.99 13.95 -1.26
CA ARG A 30 -8.19 14.89 -2.07
C ARG A 30 -6.89 15.28 -1.39
N GLU A 31 -6.93 15.48 -0.08
CA GLU A 31 -5.72 15.74 0.71
C GLU A 31 -4.77 14.53 0.68
N GLU A 32 -5.32 13.33 0.86
CA GLU A 32 -4.55 12.08 0.76
C GLU A 32 -3.96 11.87 -0.63
N TRP A 33 -4.72 12.16 -1.69
CA TRP A 33 -4.27 12.11 -3.07
C TRP A 33 -3.06 13.03 -3.27
N ALA A 34 -3.18 14.29 -2.87
CA ALA A 34 -2.11 15.27 -3.03
C ALA A 34 -0.83 14.82 -2.30
N ARG A 35 -0.96 14.35 -1.05
CA ARG A 35 0.17 13.86 -0.27
C ARG A 35 0.84 12.64 -0.92
N THR A 36 0.04 11.64 -1.28
CA THR A 36 0.54 10.38 -1.84
C THR A 36 1.20 10.59 -3.20
N CYS A 37 0.57 11.37 -4.08
CA CYS A 37 1.16 11.70 -5.37
C CYS A 37 2.46 12.48 -5.20
N SER A 38 2.52 13.47 -4.30
CA SER A 38 3.75 14.23 -4.03
C SER A 38 4.88 13.31 -3.57
N GLU A 39 4.63 12.46 -2.59
CA GLU A 39 5.65 11.53 -2.06
C GLU A 39 6.17 10.55 -3.12
N LEU A 40 5.29 10.03 -3.99
CA LEU A 40 5.68 9.11 -5.04
C LEU A 40 6.43 9.84 -6.18
N ILE A 41 6.08 11.09 -6.48
CA ILE A 41 6.80 11.92 -7.48
C ILE A 41 8.20 12.29 -6.98
N ASP A 42 8.35 12.66 -5.70
CA ASP A 42 9.66 13.00 -5.11
C ASP A 42 10.65 11.83 -5.18
N ARG A 43 10.13 10.60 -5.30
CA ARG A 43 10.90 9.36 -5.44
C ARG A 43 11.00 8.86 -6.88
N SER A 44 10.50 9.63 -7.85
CA SER A 44 10.39 9.23 -9.26
C SER A 44 9.67 7.88 -9.43
N ALA A 45 8.67 7.61 -8.60
CA ALA A 45 8.01 6.31 -8.45
C ALA A 45 6.55 6.29 -8.94
N LEU A 46 6.03 7.40 -9.47
CA LEU A 46 4.64 7.52 -9.93
C LEU A 46 4.57 7.62 -11.45
N VAL A 47 3.79 6.74 -12.08
CA VAL A 47 3.40 6.84 -13.50
C VAL A 47 1.88 6.94 -13.64
N LYS A 48 1.39 7.31 -14.82
CA LYS A 48 -0.05 7.50 -15.07
C LYS A 48 -0.90 6.25 -14.79
N SER A 49 -0.36 5.06 -15.00
CA SER A 49 -1.07 3.79 -14.73
C SER A 49 -1.30 3.53 -13.24
N ASP A 50 -0.58 4.21 -12.36
CA ASP A 50 -0.72 4.03 -10.90
C ASP A 50 -1.84 4.89 -10.31
N LEU A 51 -2.31 5.90 -11.04
CA LEU A 51 -3.29 6.88 -10.56
C LEU A 51 -4.60 6.24 -10.06
N PRO A 52 -5.19 5.22 -10.71
CA PRO A 52 -6.35 4.51 -10.16
C PRO A 52 -6.07 3.87 -8.80
N THR A 53 -4.87 3.32 -8.59
CA THR A 53 -4.47 2.73 -7.30
C THR A 53 -4.32 3.80 -6.23
N VAL A 54 -3.77 4.97 -6.58
CA VAL A 54 -3.70 6.12 -5.68
C VAL A 54 -5.10 6.63 -5.31
N GLU A 55 -6.04 6.65 -6.26
CA GLU A 55 -7.44 7.02 -6.00
C GLU A 55 -8.10 6.08 -4.98
N MET A 56 -7.92 4.77 -5.17
CA MET A 56 -8.47 3.75 -4.28
C MET A 56 -7.87 3.85 -2.88
N TYR A 57 -6.55 4.03 -2.78
CA TYR A 57 -5.87 4.25 -1.50
C TYR A 57 -6.40 5.50 -0.79
N ALA A 58 -6.47 6.63 -1.52
CA ALA A 58 -6.95 7.89 -0.98
C ALA A 58 -8.38 7.79 -0.44
N THR A 59 -9.25 7.10 -1.18
CA THR A 59 -10.63 6.83 -0.78
C THR A 59 -10.69 5.96 0.47
N CYS A 60 -9.90 4.88 0.54
CA CYS A 60 -9.86 4.00 1.71
C CYS A 60 -9.35 4.73 2.95
N ARG A 61 -8.32 5.57 2.82
CA ARG A 61 -7.77 6.35 3.92
C ARG A 61 -8.75 7.38 4.44
N ALA A 62 -9.49 8.06 3.55
CA ALA A 62 -10.58 8.95 3.94
C ALA A 62 -11.67 8.21 4.72
N MET A 63 -12.01 6.97 4.33
CA MET A 63 -12.95 6.13 5.07
C MET A 63 -12.42 5.74 6.46
N VAL A 64 -11.13 5.41 6.59
CA VAL A 64 -10.50 5.18 7.91
C VAL A 64 -10.64 6.40 8.80
N ILE A 65 -10.32 7.59 8.30
CA ILE A 65 -10.45 8.85 9.05
C ILE A 65 -11.90 9.08 9.48
N LYS A 66 -12.86 8.82 8.59
CA LYS A 66 -14.29 8.96 8.89
C LYS A 66 -14.79 7.98 9.96
N LEU A 67 -14.37 6.72 9.90
CA LEU A 67 -14.88 5.65 10.76
C LEU A 67 -14.19 5.59 12.13
N ARG A 68 -12.96 6.08 12.22
CA ARG A 68 -12.14 5.97 13.43
C ARG A 68 -12.81 6.57 14.68
N PRO A 69 -13.41 7.77 14.64
CA PRO A 69 -14.06 8.35 15.82
C PRO A 69 -15.25 7.52 16.33
N ASP A 70 -15.99 6.85 15.45
CA ASP A 70 -17.12 6.00 15.84
C ASP A 70 -16.64 4.70 16.47
N ALA A 71 -15.56 4.11 15.94
CA ALA A 71 -14.94 2.92 16.53
C ALA A 71 -14.29 3.22 17.88
N ASP A 72 -13.64 4.38 18.05
CA ASP A 72 -13.00 4.77 19.31
C ASP A 72 -14.02 4.97 20.45
N LYS A 73 -15.27 5.33 20.15
CA LYS A 73 -16.37 5.47 21.12
C LYS A 73 -17.10 4.16 21.41
N ALA A 74 -16.94 3.15 20.56
CA ALA A 74 -17.65 1.89 20.64
C ALA A 74 -16.79 0.82 21.32
N GLU A 75 -17.43 0.00 22.15
CA GLU A 75 -16.81 -1.22 22.65
C GLU A 75 -16.40 -2.14 21.48
N PRO A 76 -15.25 -2.85 21.57
CA PRO A 76 -14.79 -3.72 20.49
C PRO A 76 -15.71 -4.93 20.27
N PHE A 77 -16.43 -5.33 21.32
CA PHE A 77 -17.31 -6.49 21.32
C PHE A 77 -18.69 -6.16 21.88
N LEU A 78 -19.68 -6.87 21.37
CA LEU A 78 -21.07 -6.86 21.80
C LEU A 78 -21.39 -8.22 22.42
N LEU A 79 -21.89 -8.22 23.66
CA LEU A 79 -22.44 -9.41 24.30
C LEU A 79 -23.93 -9.50 24.00
N ASN A 80 -24.38 -10.65 23.50
CA ASN A 80 -25.80 -10.96 23.43
C ASN A 80 -26.26 -11.52 24.78
N GLU A 81 -27.00 -10.71 25.53
CA GLU A 81 -27.47 -11.09 26.88
C GLU A 81 -28.37 -12.34 26.88
N LYS A 82 -29.08 -12.62 25.79
CA LYS A 82 -30.01 -13.77 25.70
C LYS A 82 -29.29 -15.08 25.40
N THR A 83 -28.21 -15.03 24.62
CA THR A 83 -27.50 -16.25 24.16
C THR A 83 -26.11 -16.40 24.76
N GLY A 84 -25.59 -15.38 25.45
CA GLY A 84 -24.21 -15.31 25.93
C GLY A 84 -23.18 -15.12 24.81
N ALA A 85 -23.60 -14.98 23.55
CA ALA A 85 -22.69 -14.92 22.42
C ALA A 85 -21.98 -13.56 22.33
N ILE A 86 -20.66 -13.58 22.11
CA ILE A 86 -19.85 -12.37 21.89
C ILE A 86 -19.65 -12.17 20.38
N LYS A 87 -19.96 -10.98 19.87
CA LYS A 87 -19.74 -10.59 18.47
C LYS A 87 -18.90 -9.32 18.39
N GLN A 88 -18.12 -9.17 17.33
CA GLN A 88 -17.39 -7.92 17.11
C GLN A 88 -18.36 -6.78 16.76
N HIS A 89 -18.10 -5.59 17.29
CA HIS A 89 -18.92 -4.43 17.01
C HIS A 89 -18.79 -3.99 15.53
N PRO A 90 -19.90 -3.68 14.82
CA PRO A 90 -19.87 -3.37 13.38
C PRO A 90 -18.95 -2.21 12.97
N ALA A 91 -18.80 -1.20 13.84
CA ALA A 91 -17.85 -0.09 13.62
C ALA A 91 -16.41 -0.60 13.52
N HIS A 92 -16.01 -1.50 14.42
CA HIS A 92 -14.70 -2.13 14.41
C HIS A 92 -14.53 -3.06 13.21
N VAL A 93 -15.55 -3.85 12.85
CA VAL A 93 -15.53 -4.71 11.64
C VAL A 93 -15.29 -3.88 10.38
N THR A 94 -16.02 -2.78 10.22
CA THR A 94 -15.93 -1.91 9.03
C THR A 94 -14.58 -1.18 8.99
N LEU A 95 -14.11 -0.67 10.14
CA LEU A 95 -12.81 -0.01 10.24
C LEU A 95 -11.68 -0.99 9.89
N THR A 96 -11.68 -2.20 10.45
CA THR A 96 -10.68 -3.24 10.14
C THR A 96 -10.64 -3.54 8.64
N LYS A 97 -11.80 -3.63 7.97
CA LYS A 97 -11.86 -3.83 6.51
C LYS A 97 -11.11 -2.73 5.75
N TYR A 98 -11.37 -1.46 6.05
CA TYR A 98 -10.69 -0.35 5.37
C TYR A 98 -9.20 -0.25 5.74
N LEU A 99 -8.82 -0.57 6.97
CA LEU A 99 -7.41 -0.66 7.36
C LEU A 99 -6.67 -1.73 6.56
N SER A 100 -7.26 -2.90 6.35
CA SER A 100 -6.68 -3.96 5.51
C SER A 100 -6.58 -3.55 4.04
N LEU A 101 -7.58 -2.85 3.49
CA LEU A 101 -7.53 -2.32 2.13
C LEU A 101 -6.43 -1.25 1.98
N CYS A 102 -6.32 -0.34 2.94
CA CYS A 102 -5.23 0.64 2.98
C CYS A 102 -3.87 -0.05 2.93
N LEU A 103 -3.62 -1.02 3.82
CA LEU A 103 -2.35 -1.74 3.85
C LEU A 103 -2.02 -2.46 2.52
N ARG A 104 -3.04 -3.02 1.85
CA ARG A 104 -2.89 -3.63 0.53
C ARG A 104 -2.43 -2.59 -0.49
N TYR A 105 -3.14 -1.47 -0.62
CA TYR A 105 -2.77 -0.43 -1.58
C TYR A 105 -1.43 0.25 -1.24
N GLU A 106 -1.13 0.46 0.05
CA GLU A 106 0.18 0.95 0.49
C GLU A 106 1.31 0.00 0.08
N SER A 107 1.05 -1.30 0.08
CA SER A 107 2.03 -2.30 -0.38
C SER A 107 2.21 -2.27 -1.89
N GLU A 108 1.14 -2.14 -2.67
CA GLU A 108 1.21 -2.00 -4.13
C GLU A 108 1.95 -0.72 -4.54
N LEU A 109 1.67 0.40 -3.87
CA LEU A 109 2.30 1.70 -4.13
C LEU A 109 3.73 1.81 -3.56
N GLY A 110 4.22 0.82 -2.81
CA GLY A 110 5.56 0.89 -2.20
C GLY A 110 5.68 1.90 -1.05
N LEU A 111 4.57 2.25 -0.40
CA LEU A 111 4.53 3.18 0.73
C LEU A 111 4.97 2.52 2.05
N THR A 112 4.97 1.18 2.14
CA THR A 112 5.48 0.45 3.31
C THR A 112 6.98 0.14 3.20
N PRO A 113 7.75 0.11 4.32
CA PRO A 113 9.16 -0.28 4.30
C PRO A 113 9.40 -1.65 3.65
N ALA A 114 8.54 -2.63 3.95
CA ALA A 114 8.65 -3.98 3.41
C ALA A 114 8.42 -4.03 1.89
N ALA A 115 7.45 -3.27 1.37
CA ALA A 115 7.19 -3.19 -0.06
C ALA A 115 8.36 -2.55 -0.82
N ARG A 116 9.02 -1.55 -0.23
CA ARG A 116 10.23 -0.92 -0.82
C ARG A 116 11.39 -1.91 -0.92
N ASN A 117 11.66 -2.66 0.15
CA ASN A 117 12.79 -3.58 0.19
C ASN A 117 12.65 -4.78 -0.77
N ARG A 118 11.42 -5.16 -1.13
CA ARG A 118 11.16 -6.28 -2.06
C ARG A 118 11.74 -6.04 -3.46
N LYS A 119 11.75 -4.80 -3.94
CA LYS A 119 12.36 -4.46 -5.25
C LYS A 119 13.88 -4.61 -5.25
N GLY A 120 14.55 -4.53 -4.09
CA GLY A 120 16.00 -4.67 -3.98
C GLY A 120 16.52 -6.11 -3.98
N PHE A 121 15.65 -7.11 -3.77
CA PHE A 121 16.06 -8.51 -3.66
C PHE A 121 16.03 -9.29 -4.99
N GLN A 122 15.65 -8.65 -6.10
CA GLN A 122 15.83 -9.18 -7.46
C GLN A 122 17.31 -9.06 -7.88
N THR A 123 18.21 -9.66 -7.10
CA THR A 123 19.63 -9.82 -7.42
C THR A 123 19.79 -11.18 -8.09
N GLY A 124 19.93 -11.17 -9.41
CA GLY A 124 20.61 -12.19 -10.21
C GLY A 124 20.13 -13.62 -10.00
N GLY A 125 19.16 -14.05 -10.80
CA GLY A 125 19.09 -15.45 -11.20
C GLY A 125 20.41 -15.81 -11.88
N LYS A 126 21.36 -16.37 -11.12
CA LYS A 126 22.41 -17.19 -11.70
C LYS A 126 21.67 -18.27 -12.49
N ALA A 127 21.91 -18.29 -13.80
CA ALA A 127 21.57 -19.43 -14.62
C ALA A 127 22.09 -20.69 -13.91
N ASP A 128 21.26 -21.72 -13.93
CA ASP A 128 21.54 -23.07 -13.47
C ASP A 128 22.88 -23.51 -14.07
N GLU A 129 23.95 -23.37 -13.30
CA GLU A 129 25.25 -23.94 -13.61
C GLU A 129 25.06 -25.43 -13.32
N GLY A 130 24.80 -26.18 -14.41
CA GLY A 130 24.44 -27.58 -14.38
C GLY A 130 25.29 -28.41 -13.42
N ALA A 131 24.69 -29.50 -12.92
CA ALA A 131 25.22 -30.35 -11.87
C ALA A 131 26.76 -30.49 -11.94
N PRO A 132 27.46 -30.31 -10.81
CA PRO A 132 28.91 -30.27 -10.84
C PRO A 132 29.49 -31.61 -11.33
N PRO A 133 30.67 -31.63 -11.99
CA PRO A 133 31.21 -32.79 -12.72
C PRO A 133 31.47 -34.07 -11.92
N TRP A 134 31.21 -34.04 -10.61
CA TRP A 134 31.37 -35.17 -9.70
C TRP A 134 30.02 -35.78 -9.26
N LEU A 135 28.89 -35.22 -9.71
CA LEU A 135 27.56 -35.76 -9.49
C LEU A 135 27.21 -36.71 -10.66
N ASP A 136 27.71 -37.95 -10.61
CA ASP A 136 27.20 -39.02 -11.46
C ASP A 136 25.88 -39.53 -10.87
N LEU A 137 24.77 -39.35 -11.61
CA LEU A 137 23.50 -40.05 -11.40
C LEU A 137 23.50 -41.36 -12.18
#